data_AF-A0A7L3RW62-F1
#
_entry.id   AF-A0A7L3RW62-F1
#
_cell.length_a   1.000
_cell.length_b   1.000
_cell.length_c   1.000
_cell.angle_alpha   90.00
_cell.angle_beta   90.00
_cell.angle_gamma   90.00
#
_symmetry.space_group_name_H-M   'P 1'
#
loop_
_entity.id
_entity.type
_entity.pdbx_description
1 polymer ?
#
loop_
_entity_poly.entity_id
_entity_poly.type
_entity_poly.pdbx_seq_one_letter_code
_entity_poly.pdbx_strand_id
1 'polypeptide(L)'
;ELVRQGEALKRTEQMVDKMDQDLKTSQRHINSIKSVWGGLVNYFKAKPPESKPEQNGTPEYYANSRLKEAMMSSKEQESKYQESHPNLRKLDNSGLLTLFYTEYLVSSVQRDSYPKNQHLRAYHQKIDNNLDEMSSGLSRLKNLALGLQTEIDEQDDMLDRLTKKVETLDVNIKSTDKKVRQL
;
A
#
# COMPACT_ATOMS: atom_id res chain seq x y z
N GLU A 1 -4.94 4.57 3.54
CA GLU A 1 -5.02 5.67 2.55
C GLU A 1 -3.87 5.62 1.55
N LEU A 2 -2.59 5.69 1.95
CA LEU A 2 -1.46 5.59 1.01
C LEU A 2 -1.55 4.37 0.07
N VAL A 3 -1.85 3.17 0.59
CA VAL A 3 -2.07 1.98 -0.26
C VAL A 3 -3.12 2.22 -1.35
N ARG A 4 -4.25 2.86 -1.00
CA ARG A 4 -5.32 3.19 -1.94
C ARG A 4 -4.87 4.23 -2.97
N GLN A 5 -4.02 5.18 -2.58
CA GLN A 5 -3.44 6.17 -3.48
C GLN A 5 -2.46 5.50 -4.46
N GLY A 6 -1.60 4.60 -3.99
CA GLY A 6 -0.72 3.79 -4.83
C GLY A 6 -1.48 2.94 -5.85
N GLU A 7 -2.61 2.34 -5.44
CA GLU A 7 -3.52 1.65 -6.36
C GLU A 7 -4.05 2.55 -7.48
N ALA A 8 -4.50 3.75 -7.11
CA ALA A 8 -5.02 4.71 -8.06
C ALA A 8 -3.94 5.15 -9.05
N LEU A 9 -2.72 5.43 -8.58
CA LEU A 9 -1.60 5.81 -9.44
C LEU A 9 -1.24 4.70 -10.43
N LYS A 10 -1.18 3.44 -9.98
CA LYS A 10 -0.89 2.30 -10.86
C LYS A 10 -1.97 2.11 -11.92
N ARG A 11 -3.25 2.25 -11.55
CA ARG A 11 -4.36 2.18 -12.53
C ARG A 11 -4.25 3.31 -13.56
N THR A 12 -3.89 4.51 -13.12
CA THR A 12 -3.68 5.64 -14.02
C THR A 12 -2.51 5.40 -14.97
N GLU A 13 -1.38 4.86 -14.49
CA GLU A 13 -0.24 4.49 -15.33
C GLU A 13 -0.64 3.49 -16.43
N GLN A 14 -1.38 2.43 -16.06
CA GLN A 14 -1.91 1.47 -17.03
C GLN A 14 -2.86 2.10 -18.05
N MET A 15 -3.70 3.02 -17.62
CA MET A 15 -4.62 3.74 -18.50
C MET A 15 -3.85 4.62 -19.50
N VAL A 16 -2.81 5.32 -19.04
CA VAL A 16 -1.95 6.15 -19.90
C VAL A 16 -1.21 5.29 -20.92
N ASP A 17 -0.67 4.14 -20.51
CA ASP A 17 -0.01 3.20 -21.43
C ASP A 17 -0.97 2.65 -22.48
N LYS A 18 -2.21 2.32 -22.08
CA LYS A 18 -3.26 1.90 -23.00
C LYS A 18 -3.60 3.00 -24.00
N MET A 19 -3.76 4.24 -23.54
CA MET A 19 -4.04 5.37 -24.42
C MET A 19 -2.92 5.61 -25.44
N ASP A 20 -1.66 5.45 -25.06
CA ASP A 20 -0.54 5.57 -25.99
C ASP A 20 -0.56 4.46 -27.07
N GLN A 21 -0.89 3.22 -26.68
CA GLN A 21 -1.06 2.11 -27.62
C GLN A 21 -2.24 2.33 -28.58
N ASP A 22 -3.37 2.81 -28.06
CA ASP A 22 -4.56 3.12 -28.84
C ASP A 22 -4.26 4.24 -29.84
N LEU A 23 -3.58 5.31 -29.42
CA LEU A 23 -3.15 6.40 -30.31
C LEU A 23 -2.22 5.91 -31.42
N LYS A 24 -1.25 5.03 -31.12
CA LYS A 24 -0.38 4.42 -32.14
C LYS A 24 -1.20 3.66 -33.19
N THR A 25 -2.24 2.96 -32.77
CA THR A 25 -3.16 2.24 -33.66
C THR A 25 -3.98 3.22 -34.50
N SER A 26 -4.57 4.24 -33.87
CA SER A 26 -5.29 5.33 -34.56
C SER A 26 -4.41 6.03 -35.59
N GLN A 27 -3.14 6.28 -35.27
CA GLN A 27 -2.19 6.91 -36.19
C GLN A 27 -1.94 6.07 -37.44
N ARG A 28 -1.87 4.74 -37.31
CA ARG A 28 -1.78 3.83 -38.47
C ARG A 28 -3.04 3.91 -39.33
N HIS A 29 -4.22 3.94 -38.73
CA HIS A 29 -5.48 4.09 -39.45
C HIS A 29 -5.57 5.42 -40.19
N ILE A 30 -5.22 6.54 -39.55
CA ILE A 30 -5.16 7.87 -40.18
C ILE A 30 -4.22 7.87 -41.39
N ASN A 31 -3.03 7.27 -41.26
CA ASN A 31 -2.08 7.17 -42.37
C ASN A 31 -2.61 6.30 -43.52
N SER A 32 -3.35 5.22 -43.21
CA SER A 32 -3.98 4.39 -44.22
C SER A 32 -5.08 5.12 -45.00
N ILE A 33 -5.87 5.98 -44.33
CA ILE A 33 -6.92 6.79 -44.97
C ILE A 33 -6.32 7.84 -45.92
N LYS A 34 -5.20 8.49 -45.54
CA LYS A 34 -4.48 9.39 -46.48
C LYS A 34 -3.99 8.66 -47.73
N SER A 35 -3.58 7.39 -47.57
CA SER A 35 -2.97 6.62 -48.66
C SER A 35 -3.97 6.14 -49.72
N VAL A 36 -5.27 6.04 -49.41
CA VAL A 36 -6.30 5.56 -50.36
C VAL A 36 -6.86 6.66 -51.28
N TRP A 37 -6.54 7.94 -51.04
CA TRP A 37 -6.89 9.05 -51.93
C TRP A 37 -5.88 9.28 -53.07
N GLY A 38 -4.83 8.47 -53.17
CA GLY A 38 -3.75 8.61 -54.16
C GLY A 38 -3.41 7.38 -55.00
N GLY A 39 -4.14 6.25 -54.89
CA GLY A 39 -3.77 5.02 -55.59
C GLY A 39 -4.95 4.10 -55.88
N LEU A 40 -5.51 4.20 -57.09
CA LEU A 40 -6.68 3.47 -57.59
C LEU A 40 -6.54 1.93 -57.74
N VAL A 41 -5.60 1.23 -57.09
CA VAL A 41 -5.52 -0.24 -57.26
C VAL A 41 -4.96 -0.96 -56.03
N ASN A 42 -5.82 -1.33 -55.07
CA ASN A 42 -5.45 -2.36 -54.10
C ASN A 42 -6.66 -3.22 -53.70
N TYR A 43 -7.34 -3.79 -54.71
CA TYR A 43 -8.49 -4.68 -54.55
C TYR A 43 -8.11 -6.13 -54.16
N PHE A 44 -6.86 -6.42 -53.81
CA PHE A 44 -6.37 -7.79 -53.61
C PHE A 44 -5.42 -8.00 -52.41
N LYS A 45 -5.73 -7.46 -51.23
CA LYS A 45 -5.12 -7.98 -50.00
C LYS A 45 -6.16 -8.27 -48.92
N ALA A 46 -6.20 -9.55 -48.55
CA ALA A 46 -7.05 -10.12 -47.51
C ALA A 46 -6.91 -9.35 -46.19
N LYS A 47 -8.04 -9.20 -45.48
CA LYS A 47 -8.13 -8.55 -44.17
C LYS A 47 -7.09 -9.16 -43.21
N PRO A 48 -6.29 -8.34 -42.49
CA PRO A 48 -5.53 -8.84 -41.35
C PRO A 48 -6.50 -9.35 -40.28
N PRO A 49 -6.14 -10.42 -39.54
CA PRO A 49 -7.00 -10.97 -38.51
C PRO A 49 -7.26 -9.94 -37.41
N GLU A 50 -8.53 -9.81 -37.07
CA GLU A 50 -9.08 -8.96 -36.02
C GLU A 50 -8.45 -9.36 -34.68
N SER A 51 -7.54 -8.54 -34.16
CA SER A 51 -6.97 -8.75 -32.83
C SER A 51 -8.06 -8.51 -31.79
N LYS A 52 -8.49 -9.59 -31.14
CA LYS A 52 -9.46 -9.59 -30.04
C LYS A 52 -9.10 -8.51 -29.00
N PRO A 53 -10.07 -7.79 -28.42
CA PRO A 53 -9.80 -6.96 -27.25
C PRO A 53 -9.37 -7.88 -26.10
N GLU A 54 -8.10 -7.79 -25.71
CA GLU A 54 -7.60 -8.44 -24.50
C GLU A 54 -8.40 -7.90 -23.30
N GLN A 55 -9.23 -8.75 -22.71
CA GLN A 55 -9.76 -8.57 -21.37
C GLN A 55 -8.59 -8.73 -20.39
N ASN A 56 -7.83 -7.66 -20.19
CA ASN A 56 -6.79 -7.63 -19.19
C ASN A 56 -7.44 -7.37 -17.83
N GLY A 57 -7.67 -8.46 -17.09
CA GLY A 57 -8.02 -8.40 -15.68
C GLY A 57 -7.01 -7.54 -14.93
N THR A 58 -7.53 -6.60 -14.15
CA THR A 58 -6.74 -5.69 -13.32
C THR A 58 -5.77 -6.49 -12.47
N PRO A 59 -4.44 -6.30 -12.58
CA PRO A 59 -3.52 -6.94 -11.66
C PRO A 59 -3.74 -6.35 -10.28
N GLU A 60 -3.96 -7.22 -9.28
CA GLU A 60 -4.01 -6.83 -7.87
C GLU A 60 -2.77 -6.02 -7.52
N TYR A 61 -3.00 -4.87 -6.90
CA TYR A 61 -1.93 -4.08 -6.32
C TYR A 61 -1.65 -4.65 -4.93
N TYR A 62 -0.40 -5.05 -4.71
CA TYR A 62 0.08 -5.30 -3.37
C TYR A 62 0.75 -4.01 -2.91
N ALA A 63 0.28 -3.45 -1.79
CA ALA A 63 1.02 -2.42 -1.05
C ALA A 63 2.49 -2.82 -0.91
N ASN A 64 3.39 -1.84 -0.79
CA ASN A 64 4.80 -2.11 -0.56
C ASN A 64 4.98 -3.17 0.54
N SER A 65 5.83 -4.16 0.27
CA SER A 65 6.03 -5.34 1.14
C SER A 65 6.33 -4.93 2.60
N ARG A 66 7.06 -3.83 2.78
CA ARG A 66 7.45 -3.30 4.09
C ARG A 66 6.30 -2.63 4.83
N LEU A 67 5.47 -1.84 4.15
CA LEU A 67 4.27 -1.26 4.77
C LEU A 67 3.27 -2.36 5.15
N LYS A 68 3.10 -3.36 4.27
CA LYS A 68 2.26 -4.52 4.54
C LYS A 68 2.75 -5.30 5.76
N GLU A 69 4.04 -5.58 5.85
CA GLU A 69 4.66 -6.26 6.99
C GLU A 69 4.51 -5.45 8.28
N ALA A 70 4.78 -4.15 8.25
CA ALA A 70 4.60 -3.26 9.39
C ALA A 70 3.14 -3.23 9.89
N MET A 71 2.17 -3.22 8.97
CA MET A 71 0.75 -3.30 9.31
C MET A 71 0.37 -4.65 9.92
N MET A 72 0.86 -5.76 9.36
CA MET A 72 0.59 -7.11 9.90
C MET A 72 1.17 -7.30 11.30
N SER A 73 2.46 -6.95 11.49
CA SER A 73 3.12 -6.98 12.79
C SER A 73 2.43 -6.08 13.81
N SER A 74 2.01 -4.89 13.39
CA SER A 74 1.26 -3.97 14.25
C SER A 74 -0.08 -4.57 14.68
N LYS A 75 -0.81 -5.21 13.77
CA LYS A 75 -2.12 -5.81 14.05
C LYS A 75 -2.03 -7.01 15.00
N GLU A 76 -0.96 -7.80 14.90
CA GLU A 76 -0.72 -8.93 15.81
C GLU A 76 -0.43 -8.47 17.24
N GLN A 77 0.35 -7.39 17.39
CA GLN A 77 0.66 -6.81 18.70
C GLN A 77 -0.52 -6.02 19.30
N GLU A 78 -1.47 -5.58 18.47
CA GLU A 78 -2.63 -4.81 18.92
C GLU A 78 -3.53 -5.60 19.89
N SER A 79 -3.73 -6.90 19.65
CA SER A 79 -4.51 -7.77 20.54
C SER A 79 -3.90 -7.83 21.94
N LYS A 80 -2.58 -8.00 22.03
CA LYS A 80 -1.84 -8.01 23.31
C LYS A 80 -1.94 -6.68 24.05
N TYR A 81 -1.92 -5.58 23.30
CA TYR A 81 -2.07 -4.23 23.85
C TYR A 81 -3.50 -3.95 24.34
N GLN A 82 -4.52 -4.45 23.63
CA GLN A 82 -5.93 -4.35 24.08
C GLN A 82 -6.18 -5.15 25.37
N GLU A 83 -5.49 -6.28 25.55
CA GLU A 83 -5.57 -7.09 26.76
C GLU A 83 -4.91 -6.42 27.99
N SER A 84 -3.82 -5.66 27.78
CA SER A 84 -3.07 -5.04 28.87
C SER A 84 -3.55 -3.63 29.25
N HIS A 85 -4.22 -2.91 28.33
CA HIS A 85 -4.63 -1.52 28.61
C HIS A 85 -5.93 -1.44 29.45
N PRO A 86 -5.93 -0.73 30.59
CA PRO A 86 -7.10 -0.65 31.49
C PRO A 86 -8.33 0.00 30.84
N ASN A 87 -8.14 0.86 29.83
CA ASN A 87 -9.22 1.53 29.10
C ASN A 87 -9.70 0.76 27.84
N LEU A 88 -8.99 -0.30 27.44
CA LEU A 88 -9.31 -1.08 26.23
C LEU A 88 -9.71 -2.53 26.55
N ARG A 89 -9.53 -2.98 27.79
CA ARG A 89 -10.09 -4.25 28.28
C ARG A 89 -11.59 -4.30 28.05
N LYS A 90 -12.04 -5.22 27.21
CA LYS A 90 -13.41 -5.74 27.32
C LYS A 90 -13.51 -6.45 28.67
N LEU A 91 -14.30 -5.90 29.58
CA LEU A 91 -14.53 -6.44 30.92
C LEU A 91 -15.22 -7.82 30.81
N ASP A 92 -14.45 -8.91 30.87
CA ASP A 92 -14.92 -10.16 31.46
C ASP A 92 -14.41 -10.20 32.91
N ASN A 93 -15.36 -10.25 33.85
CA ASN A 93 -15.15 -10.05 35.28
C ASN A 93 -14.85 -11.37 36.03
N SER A 94 -14.43 -12.42 35.31
CA SER A 94 -14.33 -13.78 35.85
C SER A 94 -12.97 -14.11 36.51
N GLY A 95 -11.94 -13.27 36.36
CA GLY A 95 -10.57 -13.56 36.82
C GLY A 95 -10.21 -13.09 38.24
N LEU A 96 -11.08 -12.35 38.92
CA LEU A 96 -10.77 -11.73 40.23
C LEU A 96 -10.73 -12.76 41.37
N LEU A 97 -11.37 -13.93 41.22
CA LEU A 97 -11.40 -14.96 42.27
C LEU A 97 -10.12 -15.81 42.37
N THR A 98 -9.29 -15.89 41.33
CA THR A 98 -8.13 -16.80 41.30
C THR A 98 -6.88 -16.22 41.99
N LEU A 99 -6.78 -14.89 42.09
CA LEU A 99 -5.60 -14.22 42.66
C LEU A 99 -5.48 -14.37 44.19
N PHE A 100 -6.57 -14.65 44.91
CA PHE A 100 -6.54 -14.79 46.36
C PHE A 100 -5.96 -16.12 46.86
N TYR A 101 -5.79 -17.13 45.98
CA TYR A 101 -5.31 -18.46 46.36
C TYR A 101 -3.83 -18.73 46.08
N THR A 102 -3.14 -17.86 45.34
CA THR A 102 -1.76 -18.10 44.83
C THR A 102 -0.68 -17.24 45.48
N GLU A 103 -0.95 -16.64 46.65
CA GLU A 103 0.01 -15.77 47.35
C GLU A 103 1.05 -16.52 48.22
N TYR A 104 1.00 -17.86 48.32
CA TYR A 104 1.79 -18.59 49.33
C TYR A 104 3.05 -19.35 48.86
N LEU A 105 3.42 -19.41 47.57
CA LEU A 105 4.43 -20.42 47.14
C LEU A 105 5.62 -20.00 46.26
N VAL A 106 5.98 -18.72 46.11
CA VAL A 106 7.24 -18.39 45.40
C VAL A 106 8.03 -17.32 46.14
N SER A 107 8.77 -17.77 47.15
CA SER A 107 9.93 -17.03 47.68
C SER A 107 11.19 -17.81 47.32
N SER A 108 11.94 -17.33 46.32
CA SER A 108 13.41 -17.28 46.35
C SER A 108 14.00 -16.82 45.02
N VAL A 109 15.08 -16.06 45.16
CA VAL A 109 16.00 -15.54 44.13
C VAL A 109 15.50 -14.29 43.40
N GLN A 110 15.79 -13.10 43.93
CA GLN A 110 15.86 -11.91 43.09
C GLN A 110 16.96 -10.96 43.57
N ARG A 111 17.83 -10.60 42.61
CA ARG A 111 18.82 -9.53 42.72
C ARG A 111 18.05 -8.24 43.01
N ASP A 112 18.42 -7.54 44.09
CA ASP A 112 17.69 -6.37 44.60
C ASP A 112 17.78 -5.17 43.66
N SER A 113 16.92 -5.15 42.63
CA SER A 113 16.66 -3.97 41.78
C SER A 113 15.43 -3.19 42.24
N TYR A 114 14.70 -3.70 43.24
CA TYR A 114 13.44 -3.13 43.74
C TYR A 114 13.50 -2.88 45.25
N PRO A 115 12.80 -1.84 45.76
CA PRO A 115 12.76 -1.54 47.18
C PRO A 115 12.04 -2.62 47.99
N LYS A 116 12.48 -2.83 49.24
CA LYS A 116 11.91 -3.84 50.17
C LYS A 116 10.48 -3.53 50.62
N ASN A 117 10.03 -2.27 50.50
CA ASN A 117 8.66 -1.89 50.81
C ASN A 117 7.70 -2.43 49.73
N GLN A 118 6.72 -3.23 50.13
CA GLN A 118 5.78 -3.91 49.22
C GLN A 118 4.99 -2.94 48.33
N HIS A 119 4.48 -1.84 48.90
CA HIS A 119 3.75 -0.84 48.13
C HIS A 119 4.66 -0.16 47.11
N LEU A 120 5.85 0.26 47.53
CA LEU A 120 6.81 0.91 46.66
C LEU A 120 7.26 -0.04 45.53
N ARG A 121 7.47 -1.32 45.84
CA ARG A 121 7.78 -2.36 44.85
C ARG A 121 6.67 -2.51 43.81
N ALA A 122 5.41 -2.55 44.24
CA ALA A 122 4.27 -2.63 43.31
C ALA A 122 4.19 -1.41 42.38
N TYR A 123 4.49 -0.20 42.88
CA TYR A 123 4.56 0.99 42.04
C TYR A 123 5.70 0.92 41.03
N HIS A 124 6.91 0.52 41.44
CA HIS A 124 8.04 0.36 40.50
C HIS A 124 7.75 -0.68 39.42
N GLN A 125 7.19 -1.83 39.80
CA GLN A 125 6.79 -2.87 38.83
C GLN A 125 5.76 -2.35 37.81
N LYS A 126 4.79 -1.55 38.26
CA LYS A 126 3.81 -0.93 37.36
C LYS A 126 4.47 0.07 36.41
N ILE A 127 5.43 0.86 36.89
CA ILE A 127 6.17 1.80 36.06
C ILE A 127 6.97 1.05 35.00
N ASP A 128 7.71 0.00 35.38
CA ASP A 128 8.50 -0.80 34.43
C ASP A 128 7.63 -1.45 33.37
N ASN A 129 6.49 -2.04 33.78
CA ASN A 129 5.52 -2.61 32.83
C ASN A 129 5.00 -1.55 31.84
N ASN A 130 4.65 -0.36 32.32
CA ASN A 130 4.20 0.74 31.46
C ASN A 130 5.31 1.20 30.50
N LEU A 131 6.57 1.25 30.97
CA LEU A 131 7.72 1.63 30.15
C LEU A 131 8.00 0.60 29.06
N ASP A 132 7.87 -0.70 29.37
CA ASP A 132 7.99 -1.78 28.39
C ASP A 132 6.88 -1.71 27.33
N GLU A 133 5.64 -1.43 27.74
CA GLU A 133 4.52 -1.19 26.83
C GLU A 133 4.75 0.02 25.92
N MET A 134 5.24 1.13 26.48
CA MET A 134 5.59 2.32 25.72
C MET A 134 6.71 2.03 24.72
N SER A 135 7.75 1.30 25.11
CA SER A 135 8.86 0.89 24.25
C SER A 135 8.39 0.03 23.07
N SER A 136 7.52 -0.94 23.34
CA SER A 136 6.86 -1.77 22.32
C SER A 136 5.99 -0.93 21.39
N GLY A 137 5.18 -0.01 21.94
CA GLY A 137 4.35 0.92 21.18
C GLY A 137 5.15 1.83 20.25
N LEU A 138 6.24 2.43 20.75
CA LEU A 138 7.16 3.25 19.96
C LEU A 138 7.84 2.44 18.85
N SER A 139 8.22 1.20 19.12
CA SER A 139 8.79 0.30 18.11
C SER A 139 7.81 0.01 16.98
N ARG A 140 6.52 -0.21 17.29
CA ARG A 140 5.46 -0.35 16.27
C ARG A 140 5.29 0.92 15.44
N LEU A 141 5.20 2.07 16.10
CA LEU A 141 5.09 3.37 15.42
C LEU A 141 6.27 3.61 14.49
N LYS A 142 7.49 3.27 14.92
CA LYS A 142 8.70 3.33 14.09
C LYS A 142 8.59 2.44 12.86
N ASN A 143 8.19 1.18 13.01
CA ASN A 143 8.07 0.25 11.89
C ASN A 143 7.01 0.72 10.88
N LEU A 144 5.86 1.22 11.37
CA LEU A 144 4.84 1.83 10.52
C LEU A 144 5.37 3.06 9.80
N ALA A 145 6.05 3.97 10.51
CA ALA A 145 6.64 5.17 9.90
C ALA A 145 7.64 4.83 8.78
N LEU A 146 8.50 3.84 9.00
CA LEU A 146 9.44 3.36 7.97
C LEU A 146 8.72 2.73 6.77
N GLY A 147 7.65 1.97 7.01
CA GLY A 147 6.80 1.40 5.95
C GLY A 147 6.09 2.50 5.15
N LEU A 148 5.54 3.50 5.83
CA LEU A 148 4.86 4.64 5.21
C LEU A 148 5.85 5.48 4.38
N GLN A 149 7.06 5.71 4.89
CA GLN A 149 8.11 6.40 4.13
C GLN A 149 8.45 5.66 2.84
N THR A 150 8.65 4.34 2.91
CA THR A 150 8.98 3.52 1.74
C THR A 150 7.86 3.58 0.69
N GLU A 151 6.59 3.52 1.11
CA GLU A 151 5.44 3.65 0.19
C GLU A 151 5.35 5.05 -0.44
N ILE A 152 5.71 6.12 0.29
CA ILE A 152 5.76 7.48 -0.27
C ILE A 152 6.85 7.60 -1.32
N ASP A 153 8.06 7.09 -1.04
CA ASP A 153 9.18 7.14 -1.97
C ASP A 153 8.83 6.40 -3.29
N GLU A 154 8.17 5.25 -3.20
CA GLU A 154 7.71 4.51 -4.40
C GLU A 154 6.60 5.23 -5.18
N GLN A 155 5.69 5.89 -4.48
CA GLN A 155 4.65 6.69 -5.12
C GLN A 155 5.24 7.93 -5.82
N ASP A 156 6.28 8.55 -5.26
CA ASP A 156 7.00 9.67 -5.87
C ASP A 156 7.65 9.24 -7.19
N ASP A 157 8.38 8.12 -7.19
CA ASP A 157 8.94 7.52 -8.41
C ASP A 157 7.85 7.22 -9.47
N MET A 158 6.67 6.78 -9.03
CA MET A 158 5.54 6.51 -9.92
C MET A 158 4.95 7.79 -10.52
N LEU A 159 4.80 8.84 -9.71
CA LEU A 159 4.33 10.15 -10.16
C LEU A 159 5.26 10.75 -11.22
N ASP A 160 6.57 10.65 -11.02
CA ASP A 160 7.57 11.12 -11.97
C ASP A 160 7.47 10.40 -13.33
N ARG A 161 7.32 9.07 -13.32
CA ARG A 161 7.11 8.29 -14.56
C ARG A 161 5.79 8.63 -15.22
N LEU A 162 4.72 8.71 -14.44
CA LEU A 162 3.38 9.00 -14.93
C LEU A 162 3.32 10.38 -15.59
N THR A 163 3.94 11.39 -14.97
CA THR A 163 4.02 12.75 -15.50
C THR A 163 4.68 12.76 -16.88
N LYS A 164 5.85 12.12 -17.03
CA LYS A 164 6.56 12.00 -18.32
C LYS A 164 5.72 11.28 -19.39
N LYS A 165 5.04 10.19 -19.01
CA LYS A 165 4.15 9.44 -19.91
C LYS A 165 2.97 10.30 -20.38
N VAL A 166 2.33 11.04 -19.45
CA VAL A 166 1.20 11.93 -19.74
C VAL A 166 1.61 13.09 -20.64
N GLU A 167 2.76 13.72 -20.38
CA GLU A 167 3.29 14.79 -21.25
C GLU A 167 3.53 14.29 -22.68
N THR A 168 4.15 13.11 -22.82
CA THR A 168 4.37 12.48 -24.13
C THR A 168 3.04 12.16 -24.83
N LEU A 169 2.08 11.62 -24.07
CA LEU A 169 0.75 11.30 -24.57
C LEU A 169 0.03 12.56 -25.06
N ASP A 170 0.07 13.67 -24.32
CA ASP A 170 -0.56 14.94 -24.70
C ASP A 170 0.00 15.48 -26.02
N VAL A 171 1.33 15.45 -26.20
CA VAL A 171 1.98 15.85 -27.45
C VAL A 171 1.52 14.95 -28.61
N ASN A 172 1.44 13.63 -28.40
CA ASN A 172 0.98 12.66 -29.39
C ASN A 172 -0.49 12.86 -29.77
N ILE A 173 -1.36 13.15 -28.80
CA ILE A 173 -2.79 13.48 -29.02
C ILE A 173 -2.90 14.73 -29.89
N LYS A 174 -2.22 15.83 -29.52
CA LYS A 174 -2.25 17.09 -30.28
C LYS A 174 -1.76 16.91 -31.72
N SER A 175 -0.71 16.13 -31.92
CA SER A 175 -0.18 15.79 -33.25
C SER A 175 -1.19 14.98 -34.07
N THR A 176 -1.85 14.01 -33.44
CA THR A 176 -2.87 13.16 -34.06
C THR A 176 -4.12 13.98 -34.43
N ASP A 177 -4.62 14.83 -33.52
CA ASP A 177 -5.76 15.73 -33.77
C ASP A 177 -5.51 16.63 -34.99
N LYS A 178 -4.31 17.23 -35.09
CA LYS A 178 -3.93 18.02 -36.26
C LYS A 178 -3.98 17.20 -37.56
N LYS A 179 -3.51 15.95 -37.54
CA LYS A 179 -3.54 15.08 -38.72
C LYS A 179 -4.96 14.68 -39.11
N VAL A 180 -5.84 14.45 -38.13
CA VAL A 180 -7.26 14.15 -38.35
C VAL A 180 -7.97 15.33 -38.97
N ARG A 181 -7.73 16.56 -38.50
CA ARG A 181 -8.28 17.79 -39.10
C ARG A 181 -7.81 18.05 -40.53
N GLN A 182 -6.70 17.42 -40.93
CA GLN A 182 -6.12 17.49 -42.28
C GLN A 182 -6.52 16.28 -43.16
N LEU A 183 -7.31 15.33 -42.64
CA LEU A 183 -8.01 14.34 -43.45
C LEU A 183 -9.21 15.01 -44.12
#